data_AF-A0A1G2WTA5-F1
#
_entry.id   AF-A0A1G2WTA5-F1
#
_cell.length_a   1.000
_cell.length_b   1.000
_cell.length_c   1.000
_cell.angle_alpha   90.00
_cell.angle_beta   90.00
_cell.angle_gamma   90.00
#
_symmetry.space_group_name_H-M   'P 1'
#
loop_
_entity.id
_entity.type
_entity.pdbx_description
1 polymer ?
#
loop_
_entity_poly.entity_id
_entity_poly.type
_entity_poly.pdbx_seq_one_letter_code
_entity_poly.pdbx_strand_id
1 'polypeptide(L)'
;MLANKSFLTNLISAIAFGIAYLMPEFVGRHALMMASLFALSGALTNWLAVYMLFERIPGLYGSGIIALRFGQFKESIRILIMENFFTEENFVKVTQGALPHTIQPELIMDKIDFDKMFGGFVTVIKDSSFGGMFKLFGGEKALEPLRNPFKTEFERQASEILSNIDIASVLRKETDFGTFKSKISAMVDTTLNELTPQRVKEIVENMMRTHLGWLVVWGGVFGALIGFVSAVFF
;
A
#
# COMPACT_ATOMS: atom_id res chain seq x y z
N MET A 1 16.94 -14.88 14.94
CA MET A 1 17.60 -15.94 14.13
C MET A 1 18.92 -15.51 13.48
N LEU A 2 19.06 -14.25 13.01
CA LEU A 2 20.36 -13.66 12.60
C LEU A 2 21.48 -13.89 13.62
N ALA A 3 21.18 -13.55 14.88
CA ALA A 3 22.09 -13.76 16.00
C ALA A 3 22.53 -15.22 16.08
N ASN A 4 21.62 -16.18 15.90
CA ASN A 4 21.97 -17.59 16.05
C ASN A 4 22.93 -18.09 14.95
N LYS A 5 22.69 -17.74 13.67
CA LYS A 5 23.59 -18.16 12.58
C LYS A 5 24.95 -17.47 12.65
N SER A 6 24.95 -16.15 12.81
CA SER A 6 26.18 -15.35 12.87
C SER A 6 27.00 -15.67 14.12
N PHE A 7 26.35 -15.81 15.28
CA PHE A 7 27.00 -16.20 16.53
C PHE A 7 27.61 -17.59 16.40
N LEU A 8 26.89 -18.56 15.84
CA LEU A 8 27.39 -19.91 15.66
C LEU A 8 28.63 -19.95 14.76
N THR A 9 28.63 -19.25 13.62
CA THR A 9 29.80 -19.20 12.73
C THR A 9 31.01 -18.56 13.44
N ASN A 10 30.83 -17.43 14.11
CA ASN A 10 31.91 -16.78 14.85
C ASN A 10 32.42 -17.66 16.00
N LEU A 11 31.52 -18.30 16.73
CA LEU A 11 31.85 -19.19 17.84
C LEU A 11 32.63 -20.42 17.36
N ILE A 12 32.18 -21.07 16.28
CA ILE A 12 32.89 -22.22 15.70
C ILE A 12 34.28 -21.82 15.23
N SER A 13 34.43 -20.69 14.53
CA SER A 13 35.73 -20.19 14.09
C SER A 13 36.65 -19.87 15.28
N ALA A 14 36.12 -19.23 16.33
CA ALA A 14 36.88 -18.91 17.54
C ALA A 14 37.32 -20.16 18.31
N ILE A 15 36.45 -21.17 18.43
CA ILE A 15 36.77 -22.45 19.06
C ILE A 15 37.84 -23.19 18.25
N ALA A 16 37.68 -23.26 16.92
CA ALA A 16 38.65 -23.91 16.05
C ALA A 16 40.04 -23.25 16.15
N PHE A 17 40.09 -21.92 16.25
CA PHE A 17 41.32 -21.17 16.48
C PHE A 17 41.92 -21.47 17.86
N GLY A 18 41.09 -21.48 18.91
CA GLY A 18 41.52 -21.81 20.27
C GLY A 18 42.10 -23.22 20.39
N ILE A 19 41.49 -24.22 19.73
CA ILE A 19 42.00 -25.59 19.68
C ILE A 19 43.36 -25.63 18.97
N ALA A 20 43.50 -24.98 17.82
CA ALA A 20 44.77 -24.91 17.09
C ALA A 20 45.88 -24.18 17.88
N TYR A 21 45.50 -23.23 18.73
CA TYR A 21 46.44 -22.52 19.61
C TYR A 21 46.91 -23.39 20.79
N LEU A 22 45.99 -24.13 21.42
CA LEU A 22 46.25 -24.94 22.62
C LEU A 22 46.87 -26.32 22.33
N MET A 23 46.81 -26.81 21.09
CA MET A 23 47.39 -28.10 20.68
C MET A 23 48.60 -27.90 19.75
N PRO A 24 49.78 -27.53 20.31
CA PRO A 24 50.96 -27.21 19.52
C PRO A 24 51.51 -28.39 18.70
N GLU A 25 51.31 -29.63 19.18
CA GLU A 25 51.81 -30.88 18.59
C GLU A 25 50.95 -31.45 17.45
N PHE A 26 49.87 -30.76 17.06
CA PHE A 26 48.94 -31.27 16.05
C PHE A 26 49.48 -31.14 14.62
N VAL A 27 49.51 -32.26 13.88
CA VAL A 27 49.87 -32.28 12.46
C VAL A 27 48.77 -31.58 11.65
N GLY A 28 49.10 -30.41 11.08
CA GLY A 28 48.13 -29.53 10.41
C GLY A 28 47.75 -28.28 11.21
N ARG A 29 48.40 -28.03 12.35
CA ARG A 29 48.19 -26.83 13.18
C ARG A 29 48.23 -25.52 12.39
N HIS A 30 49.24 -25.33 11.55
CA HIS A 30 49.39 -24.09 10.77
C HIS A 30 48.18 -23.85 9.86
N ALA A 31 47.73 -24.89 9.15
CA ALA A 31 46.56 -24.83 8.28
C ALA A 31 45.27 -24.57 9.04
N LEU A 32 45.05 -25.25 10.17
CA LEU A 32 43.87 -25.03 11.00
C LEU A 32 43.86 -23.63 11.62
N MET A 33 45.01 -23.13 12.07
CA MET A 33 45.15 -21.80 12.67
C MET A 33 44.88 -20.70 11.65
N MET A 34 45.44 -20.78 10.44
CA MET A 34 45.18 -19.81 9.38
C MET A 34 43.73 -19.88 8.88
N ALA A 35 43.20 -21.08 8.64
CA ALA A 35 41.80 -21.26 8.24
C ALA A 35 40.84 -20.65 9.28
N SER A 36 41.00 -21.01 10.55
CA SER A 36 40.12 -20.52 11.62
C SER A 36 40.26 -19.01 11.87
N LEU A 37 41.47 -18.44 11.77
CA LEU A 37 41.70 -17.00 11.93
C LEU A 37 41.06 -16.19 10.80
N PHE A 38 41.24 -16.62 9.55
CA PHE A 38 40.60 -15.97 8.40
C PHE A 38 39.08 -16.16 8.41
N ALA A 39 38.59 -17.33 8.82
CA ALA A 39 37.17 -17.59 9.02
C ALA A 39 36.57 -16.67 10.09
N LEU A 40 37.27 -16.48 11.21
CA LEU A 40 36.84 -15.59 12.28
C LEU A 40 36.83 -14.14 11.81
N SER A 41 37.90 -13.69 11.13
CA SER A 41 37.97 -12.33 10.57
C SER A 41 36.87 -12.06 9.56
N GLY A 42 36.63 -12.98 8.62
CA GLY A 42 35.59 -12.86 7.60
C GLY A 42 34.17 -12.87 8.19
N ALA A 43 33.91 -13.76 9.15
CA ALA A 43 32.61 -13.80 9.83
C ALA A 43 32.36 -12.56 10.69
N LEU A 44 33.37 -12.08 11.42
CA LEU A 44 33.27 -10.93 12.31
C LEU A 44 33.09 -9.62 11.53
N THR A 45 33.92 -9.39 10.51
CA THR A 45 33.85 -8.20 9.65
C THR A 45 32.50 -8.12 8.95
N ASN A 46 31.99 -9.24 8.45
CA ASN A 46 30.69 -9.24 7.82
C ASN A 46 29.53 -9.09 8.82
N TRP A 47 29.64 -9.68 10.01
CA TRP A 47 28.66 -9.42 11.06
C TRP A 47 28.61 -7.93 11.41
N LEU A 48 29.78 -7.30 11.56
CA LEU A 48 29.89 -5.87 11.80
C LEU A 48 29.28 -5.06 10.65
N ALA A 49 29.54 -5.46 9.39
CA ALA A 49 28.97 -4.83 8.21
C ALA A 49 27.42 -4.88 8.22
N VAL A 50 26.84 -6.04 8.54
CA VAL A 50 25.39 -6.19 8.67
C VAL A 50 24.87 -5.32 9.83
N TYR A 51 25.54 -5.34 10.97
CA TYR A 51 25.14 -4.55 12.14
C TYR A 51 25.18 -3.04 11.86
N MET A 52 26.24 -2.55 11.22
CA MET A 52 26.38 -1.12 10.89
C MET A 52 25.39 -0.64 9.82
N LEU A 53 24.73 -1.52 9.05
CA LEU A 53 23.66 -1.08 8.15
C LEU A 53 22.46 -0.52 8.94
N PHE A 54 22.18 -1.12 10.09
CA PHE A 54 21.00 -0.83 10.91
C PHE A 54 21.30 0.07 12.11
N GLU A 55 22.49 -0.05 12.70
CA GLU A 55 22.88 0.68 13.89
C GLU A 55 24.02 1.65 13.62
N ARG A 56 23.94 2.83 14.25
CA ARG A 56 25.01 3.83 14.17
C ARG A 56 26.10 3.47 15.18
N ILE A 57 27.33 3.40 14.71
CA ILE A 57 28.50 3.04 15.51
C ILE A 57 29.44 4.24 15.53
N PRO A 58 29.81 4.76 16.71
CA PRO A 58 30.74 5.90 16.80
C PRO A 58 32.10 5.51 16.19
N GLY A 59 32.65 6.38 15.35
CA GLY A 59 33.94 6.16 14.69
C GLY A 59 33.90 5.36 13.37
N LEU A 60 32.76 4.75 13.00
CA LEU A 60 32.62 4.05 11.72
C LEU A 60 31.73 4.83 10.74
N TYR A 61 32.35 5.39 9.70
CA TYR A 61 31.64 6.05 8.60
C TYR A 61 30.73 5.07 7.87
N GLY A 62 29.54 5.55 7.48
CA GLY A 62 28.53 4.72 6.81
C GLY A 62 27.71 3.83 7.74
N SER A 63 27.89 3.92 9.07
CA SER A 63 27.03 3.22 10.02
C SER A 63 25.65 3.89 10.15
N GLY A 64 24.61 3.10 10.40
CA GLY A 64 23.20 3.52 10.44
C GLY A 64 22.65 3.99 9.09
N ILE A 65 23.17 3.49 7.96
CA ILE A 65 22.85 4.00 6.62
C ILE A 65 21.35 3.98 6.30
N ILE A 66 20.60 3.00 6.81
CA ILE A 66 19.16 2.86 6.55
C ILE A 66 18.39 4.03 7.17
N ALA A 67 18.69 4.36 8.43
CA ALA A 67 18.07 5.50 9.10
C ALA A 67 18.54 6.84 8.49
N LEU A 68 19.81 6.93 8.08
CA LEU A 68 20.37 8.12 7.42
C LEU A 68 19.71 8.42 6.08
N ARG A 69 19.33 7.39 5.33
CA ARG A 69 18.66 7.51 4.02
C ARG A 69 17.13 7.47 4.12
N PHE A 70 16.56 7.69 5.31
CA PHE A 70 15.12 7.69 5.56
C PHE A 70 14.32 8.52 4.53
N GLY A 71 14.80 9.72 4.17
CA GLY A 71 14.13 10.56 3.16
C GLY A 71 14.02 9.91 1.78
N GLN A 72 15.05 9.16 1.35
CA GLN A 72 15.03 8.44 0.06
C GLN A 72 14.04 7.28 0.09
N PHE A 73 13.92 6.58 1.21
CA PHE A 73 12.91 5.53 1.38
C PHE A 73 11.50 6.11 1.31
N LYS A 74 11.26 7.22 2.01
CA LYS A 74 9.96 7.91 1.98
C LYS A 74 9.57 8.32 0.56
N GLU A 75 10.50 8.90 -0.20
CA GLU A 75 10.26 9.27 -1.59
C GLU A 75 10.00 8.06 -2.47
N SER A 76 10.74 6.98 -2.27
CA SER A 76 10.56 5.74 -3.04
C SER A 76 9.17 5.11 -2.79
N ILE A 77 8.67 5.15 -1.55
CA ILE A 77 7.30 4.70 -1.22
C ILE A 77 6.28 5.63 -1.88
N ARG A 78 6.51 6.95 -1.86
CA ARG A 78 5.64 7.93 -2.52
C ARG A 78 5.50 7.64 -4.00
N ILE A 79 6.62 7.44 -4.71
CA ILE A 79 6.66 7.09 -6.13
C ILE A 79 5.90 5.78 -6.37
N LEU A 80 6.15 4.74 -5.56
CA LEU A 80 5.46 3.46 -5.67
C LEU A 80 3.94 3.63 -5.57
N ILE A 81 3.45 4.43 -4.63
CA ILE A 81 2.01 4.65 -4.44
C ILE A 81 1.44 5.55 -5.55
N MET A 82 2.05 6.70 -5.81
CA MET A 82 1.47 7.74 -6.65
C MET A 82 1.69 7.54 -8.15
N GLU A 83 2.80 6.89 -8.53
CA GLU A 83 3.17 6.69 -9.93
C GLU A 83 2.87 5.28 -10.41
N ASN A 84 3.05 4.26 -9.55
CA ASN A 84 2.83 2.87 -9.97
C ASN A 84 1.45 2.34 -9.60
N PHE A 85 0.85 2.78 -8.48
CA PHE A 85 -0.45 2.28 -8.03
C PHE A 85 -1.61 3.22 -8.41
N PHE A 86 -1.55 4.50 -8.04
CA PHE A 86 -2.58 5.50 -8.36
C PHE A 86 -2.41 6.12 -9.75
N THR A 87 -2.47 5.26 -10.77
CA THR A 87 -2.49 5.66 -12.18
C THR A 87 -3.91 5.90 -12.67
N GLU A 88 -4.04 6.66 -13.76
CA GLU A 88 -5.33 6.90 -14.41
C GLU A 88 -5.98 5.59 -14.87
N GLU A 89 -5.18 4.65 -15.38
CA GLU A 89 -5.67 3.34 -15.81
C GLU A 89 -6.27 2.54 -14.64
N ASN A 90 -5.57 2.48 -13.50
CA ASN A 90 -6.06 1.78 -12.31
C ASN A 90 -7.31 2.47 -11.73
N PHE A 91 -7.36 3.81 -11.79
CA PHE A 91 -8.55 4.57 -11.40
C PHE A 91 -9.76 4.23 -12.29
N VAL A 92 -9.56 4.13 -13.60
CA VAL A 92 -10.61 3.72 -14.54
C VAL A 92 -11.08 2.28 -14.26
N LYS A 93 -10.18 1.35 -13.94
CA LYS A 93 -10.55 -0.03 -13.57
C LYS A 93 -11.38 -0.09 -12.29
N VAL A 94 -10.99 0.65 -11.26
CA VAL A 94 -11.72 0.68 -9.97
C VAL A 94 -13.08 1.35 -10.13
N THR A 95 -13.15 2.49 -10.82
CA THR A 95 -14.43 3.19 -11.04
C THR A 95 -15.39 2.39 -11.92
N GLN A 96 -14.89 1.60 -12.86
CA GLN A 96 -15.71 0.69 -13.66
C GLN A 96 -16.20 -0.53 -12.88
N GLY A 97 -15.36 -1.11 -12.03
CA GLY A 97 -15.69 -2.36 -11.33
C GLY A 97 -16.41 -2.18 -9.99
N ALA A 98 -16.23 -1.03 -9.32
CA ALA A 98 -16.75 -0.81 -7.97
C ALA A 98 -18.03 0.04 -7.91
N LEU A 99 -18.29 0.86 -8.94
CA LEU A 99 -19.52 1.66 -9.00
C LEU A 99 -20.61 0.88 -9.75
N PRO A 100 -21.84 0.80 -9.21
CA PRO A 100 -22.95 0.26 -9.97
C PRO A 100 -23.18 1.11 -11.22
N HIS A 101 -23.29 0.46 -12.38
CA HIS A 101 -23.55 1.14 -13.66
C HIS A 101 -24.93 1.79 -13.72
N THR A 102 -25.89 1.29 -12.95
CA THR A 102 -27.28 1.74 -12.95
C THR A 102 -27.75 2.18 -11.56
N ILE A 103 -28.67 3.14 -11.53
CA ILE A 103 -29.38 3.51 -10.30
C ILE A 103 -30.44 2.44 -10.07
N GLN A 104 -30.46 1.83 -8.88
CA GLN A 104 -31.64 1.08 -8.43
C GLN A 104 -32.75 2.08 -8.14
N PRO A 105 -33.80 2.18 -8.98
CA PRO A 105 -34.81 3.22 -8.85
C PRO A 105 -35.47 3.22 -7.48
N GLU A 106 -35.57 2.04 -6.86
CA GLU A 106 -36.15 1.83 -5.53
C GLU A 106 -35.46 2.67 -4.44
N LEU A 107 -34.15 2.92 -4.54
CA LEU A 107 -33.39 3.71 -3.56
C LEU A 107 -33.69 5.22 -3.62
N ILE A 108 -34.21 5.70 -4.76
CA ILE A 108 -34.50 7.12 -5.00
C ILE A 108 -36.00 7.38 -4.95
N MET A 109 -36.82 6.40 -5.32
CA MET A 109 -38.27 6.56 -5.45
C MET A 109 -38.95 6.99 -4.17
N ASP A 110 -38.51 6.44 -3.04
CA ASP A 110 -39.02 6.77 -1.71
C ASP A 110 -38.73 8.24 -1.30
N LYS A 111 -37.84 8.93 -2.01
CA LYS A 111 -37.52 10.34 -1.76
C LYS A 111 -38.31 11.32 -2.63
N ILE A 112 -39.08 10.83 -3.60
CA ILE A 112 -39.86 11.67 -4.51
C ILE A 112 -41.30 11.77 -3.99
N ASP A 113 -41.73 13.00 -3.67
CA ASP A 113 -43.11 13.28 -3.27
C ASP A 113 -43.99 13.50 -4.51
N PHE A 114 -44.56 12.40 -5.02
CA PHE A 114 -45.47 12.42 -6.17
C PHE A 114 -46.78 13.16 -5.90
N ASP A 115 -47.22 13.25 -4.63
CA ASP A 115 -48.42 13.99 -4.26
C ASP A 115 -48.20 15.50 -4.40
N LYS A 116 -47.02 15.99 -4.02
CA LYS A 116 -46.61 17.37 -4.27
C LYS A 116 -46.47 17.67 -5.77
N MET A 117 -45.93 16.73 -6.55
CA MET A 117 -45.86 16.89 -8.02
C MET A 117 -47.24 16.96 -8.65
N PHE A 118 -48.18 16.13 -8.22
CA PHE A 118 -49.56 16.19 -8.68
C PHE A 118 -50.22 17.54 -8.33
N GLY A 119 -50.02 18.04 -7.11
CA GLY A 119 -50.49 19.38 -6.72
C GLY A 119 -49.92 20.51 -7.60
N GLY A 120 -48.64 20.41 -7.96
CA GLY A 120 -48.01 21.31 -8.93
C GLY A 120 -48.64 21.20 -10.32
N PHE A 121 -48.89 20.00 -10.82
CA PHE A 121 -49.57 19.74 -12.09
C PHE A 121 -50.98 20.35 -12.13
N VAL A 122 -51.77 20.17 -11.06
CA VAL A 122 -53.10 20.77 -10.93
C VAL A 122 -53.02 22.30 -10.96
N THR A 123 -52.01 22.88 -10.30
CA THR A 123 -51.77 24.33 -10.30
C THR A 123 -51.46 24.85 -11.71
N VAL A 124 -50.60 24.15 -12.46
CA VAL A 124 -50.27 24.50 -13.85
C VAL A 124 -51.51 24.45 -14.75
N ILE A 125 -52.38 23.44 -14.60
CA ILE A 125 -53.63 23.37 -15.37
C ILE A 125 -54.55 24.54 -15.01
N LYS A 126 -54.68 24.86 -13.72
CA LYS A 126 -55.51 25.95 -13.22
C LYS A 126 -55.09 27.32 -13.76
N ASP A 127 -53.78 27.53 -13.93
CA ASP A 127 -53.22 28.79 -14.43
C ASP A 127 -53.04 28.81 -15.95
N SER A 128 -53.26 27.68 -16.63
CA SER A 128 -53.20 27.57 -18.09
C SER A 128 -54.44 28.16 -18.78
N SER A 129 -54.37 28.25 -20.12
CA SER A 129 -55.52 28.58 -20.98
C SER A 129 -56.75 27.66 -20.77
N PHE A 130 -56.55 26.47 -20.20
CA PHE A 130 -57.62 25.52 -19.87
C PHE A 130 -58.22 25.74 -18.47
N GLY A 131 -57.63 26.59 -17.63
CA GLY A 131 -58.06 26.83 -16.26
C GLY A 131 -59.47 27.41 -16.12
N GLY A 132 -59.86 28.27 -17.07
CA GLY A 132 -61.22 28.83 -17.13
C GLY A 132 -62.29 27.79 -17.41
N MET A 133 -62.01 26.86 -18.34
CA MET A 133 -62.89 25.72 -18.63
C MET A 133 -62.91 24.74 -17.47
N PHE A 134 -61.76 24.50 -16.85
CA PHE A 134 -61.61 23.58 -15.72
C PHE A 134 -62.44 23.99 -14.48
N LYS A 135 -62.55 25.29 -14.19
CA LYS A 135 -63.41 25.82 -13.11
C LYS A 135 -64.89 25.53 -13.33
N LEU A 136 -65.35 25.51 -14.59
CA LEU A 136 -66.75 25.21 -14.93
C LEU A 136 -67.11 23.73 -14.73
N PHE A 137 -66.13 22.83 -14.83
CA PHE A 137 -66.30 21.37 -14.68
C PHE A 137 -66.00 20.84 -13.27
N GLY A 138 -65.96 21.70 -12.25
CA GLY A 138 -65.77 21.29 -10.85
C GLY A 138 -64.39 21.57 -10.27
N GLY A 139 -63.51 22.24 -11.02
CA GLY A 139 -62.20 22.70 -10.54
C GLY A 139 -61.34 21.55 -10.04
N GLU A 140 -60.48 21.81 -9.05
CA GLU A 140 -59.47 20.86 -8.55
C GLU A 140 -60.04 19.47 -8.18
N LYS A 141 -61.29 19.42 -7.70
CA LYS A 141 -61.99 18.17 -7.36
C LYS A 141 -62.23 17.25 -8.57
N ALA A 142 -62.27 17.78 -9.79
CA ALA A 142 -62.43 17.00 -11.01
C ALA A 142 -61.15 16.25 -11.41
N LEU A 143 -59.96 16.71 -10.99
CA LEU A 143 -58.69 16.01 -11.24
C LEU A 143 -58.33 15.00 -10.17
N GLU A 144 -58.96 15.07 -8.99
CA GLU A 144 -58.62 14.20 -7.87
C GLU A 144 -58.69 12.68 -8.18
N PRO A 145 -59.64 12.18 -9.01
CA PRO A 145 -59.62 10.79 -9.47
C PRO A 145 -58.37 10.41 -10.29
N LEU A 146 -57.71 11.40 -10.90
CA LEU A 146 -56.48 11.22 -11.68
C LEU A 146 -55.21 11.21 -10.83
N ARG A 147 -55.29 11.48 -9.52
CA ARG A 147 -54.11 11.48 -8.63
C ARG A 147 -53.36 10.15 -8.66
N ASN A 148 -54.08 9.05 -8.45
CA ASN A 148 -53.50 7.71 -8.45
C ASN A 148 -52.91 7.30 -9.82
N PRO A 149 -53.63 7.43 -10.96
CA PRO A 149 -53.04 7.09 -12.26
C PRO A 149 -51.90 8.03 -12.66
N PHE A 150 -51.93 9.31 -12.26
CA PHE A 150 -50.79 10.21 -12.41
C PHE A 150 -49.57 9.69 -11.65
N LYS A 151 -49.75 9.36 -10.37
CA LYS A 151 -48.67 8.85 -9.51
C LYS A 151 -48.06 7.58 -10.10
N THR A 152 -48.88 6.60 -10.47
CA THR A 152 -48.40 5.34 -11.06
C THR A 152 -47.66 5.54 -12.39
N GLU A 153 -48.15 6.39 -13.28
CA GLU A 153 -47.47 6.62 -14.57
C GLU A 153 -46.17 7.43 -14.39
N PHE A 154 -46.16 8.45 -13.54
CA PHE A 154 -44.95 9.21 -13.25
C PHE A 154 -43.92 8.40 -12.47
N GLU A 155 -44.36 7.51 -11.58
CA GLU A 155 -43.49 6.53 -10.94
C GLU A 155 -42.86 5.61 -12.00
N ARG A 156 -43.65 5.05 -12.90
CA ARG A 156 -43.14 4.20 -13.98
C ARG A 156 -42.10 4.92 -14.85
N GLN A 157 -42.41 6.15 -15.28
CA GLN A 157 -41.54 6.98 -16.11
C GLN A 157 -40.25 7.38 -15.38
N ALA A 158 -40.35 7.81 -14.11
CA ALA A 158 -39.17 8.17 -13.33
C ALA A 158 -38.27 6.94 -13.08
N SER A 159 -38.86 5.76 -12.83
CA SER A 159 -38.11 4.51 -12.71
C SER A 159 -37.36 4.14 -13.99
N GLU A 160 -38.01 4.30 -15.14
CA GLU A 160 -37.43 4.05 -16.46
C GLU A 160 -36.28 5.02 -16.76
N ILE A 161 -36.44 6.30 -16.45
CA ILE A 161 -35.39 7.32 -16.58
C ILE A 161 -34.20 6.98 -15.66
N LEU A 162 -34.45 6.66 -14.39
CA LEU A 162 -33.40 6.34 -13.41
C LEU A 162 -32.61 5.08 -13.82
N SER A 163 -33.30 4.07 -14.34
CA SER A 163 -32.66 2.82 -14.81
C SER A 163 -31.77 3.03 -16.03
N ASN A 164 -32.09 4.01 -16.86
CA ASN A 164 -31.35 4.33 -18.09
C ASN A 164 -30.19 5.32 -17.87
N ILE A 165 -30.05 5.88 -16.67
CA ILE A 165 -28.92 6.75 -16.33
C ILE A 165 -27.69 5.88 -16.02
N ASP A 166 -26.66 6.00 -16.86
CA ASP A 166 -25.35 5.42 -16.58
C ASP A 166 -24.61 6.28 -15.55
N ILE A 167 -24.68 5.88 -14.28
CA ILE A 167 -24.01 6.57 -13.17
C ILE A 167 -22.51 6.62 -13.40
N ALA A 168 -21.92 5.57 -13.96
CA ALA A 168 -20.48 5.50 -14.16
C ALA A 168 -20.02 6.59 -15.14
N SER A 169 -20.84 6.97 -16.11
CA SER A 169 -20.56 8.10 -17.01
C SER A 169 -20.67 9.46 -16.33
N VAL A 170 -21.66 9.65 -15.46
CA VAL A 170 -21.89 10.90 -14.70
C VAL A 170 -20.80 11.11 -13.66
N LEU A 171 -20.47 10.06 -12.88
CA LEU A 171 -19.41 10.10 -11.89
C LEU A 171 -18.03 10.29 -12.51
N ARG A 172 -17.77 9.80 -13.73
CA ARG A 172 -16.52 10.11 -14.45
C ARG A 172 -16.40 11.57 -14.85
N LYS A 173 -17.51 12.23 -15.17
CA LYS A 173 -17.50 13.68 -15.46
C LYS A 173 -17.26 14.51 -14.21
N GLU A 174 -17.83 14.11 -13.08
CA GLU A 174 -17.70 14.82 -11.80
C GLU A 174 -16.40 14.47 -11.04
N THR A 175 -15.94 13.23 -11.16
CA THR A 175 -14.71 12.75 -10.50
C THR A 175 -13.54 12.86 -11.47
N ASP A 176 -13.07 14.09 -11.69
CA ASP A 176 -11.81 14.32 -12.37
C ASP A 176 -10.68 13.57 -11.63
N PHE A 177 -9.94 12.74 -12.38
CA PHE A 177 -8.82 11.98 -11.86
C PHE A 177 -7.77 12.90 -11.21
N GLY A 178 -7.58 14.12 -11.74
CA GLY A 178 -6.67 15.12 -11.15
C GLY A 178 -7.07 15.50 -9.73
N THR A 179 -8.36 15.81 -9.52
CA THR A 179 -8.90 16.15 -8.20
C THR A 179 -8.82 14.98 -7.22
N PHE A 180 -9.16 13.77 -7.67
CA PHE A 180 -9.06 12.56 -6.85
C PHE A 180 -7.60 12.26 -6.47
N LYS A 181 -6.69 12.30 -7.45
CA LYS A 181 -5.25 12.10 -7.25
C LYS A 181 -4.67 13.10 -6.25
N SER A 182 -5.09 14.37 -6.32
CA SER A 182 -4.65 15.40 -5.38
C SER A 182 -5.06 15.10 -3.93
N LYS A 183 -6.32 14.69 -3.72
CA LYS A 183 -6.82 14.31 -2.39
C LYS A 183 -6.06 13.10 -1.82
N ILE A 184 -5.85 12.08 -2.64
CA ILE A 184 -5.08 10.90 -2.22
C ILE A 184 -3.62 11.27 -1.97
N SER A 185 -3.00 12.10 -2.82
CA SER A 185 -1.63 12.58 -2.61
C SER A 185 -1.47 13.22 -1.24
N ALA A 186 -2.37 14.12 -0.84
CA ALA A 186 -2.31 14.78 0.46
C ALA A 186 -2.40 13.77 1.63
N MET A 187 -3.25 12.74 1.50
CA MET A 187 -3.37 11.67 2.50
C MET A 187 -2.10 10.81 2.58
N VAL A 188 -1.54 10.45 1.42
CA VAL A 188 -0.29 9.69 1.32
C VAL A 188 0.86 10.50 1.92
N ASP A 189 0.99 11.78 1.55
CA ASP A 189 2.04 12.67 2.05
C ASP A 189 1.94 12.83 3.58
N THR A 190 0.72 12.93 4.13
CA THR A 190 0.48 12.96 5.58
C THR A 190 0.96 11.67 6.26
N THR A 191 0.56 10.51 5.73
CA THR A 191 0.97 9.20 6.27
C THR A 191 2.49 9.02 6.18
N LEU A 192 3.11 9.45 5.08
CA LEU A 192 4.55 9.39 4.88
C LEU A 192 5.30 10.37 5.81
N ASN A 193 4.69 11.48 6.21
CA ASN A 193 5.24 12.41 7.19
C ASN A 193 5.24 11.83 8.61
N GLU A 194 4.29 10.95 8.93
CA GLU A 194 4.22 10.25 10.22
C GLU A 194 5.26 9.12 10.35
N LEU A 195 5.84 8.67 9.23
CA LEU A 195 6.90 7.66 9.26
C LEU A 195 8.12 8.20 10.01
N THR A 196 8.62 7.41 10.94
CA THR A 196 9.88 7.68 11.64
C THR A 196 11.01 6.87 11.03
N PRO A 197 12.28 7.32 11.18
CA PRO A 197 13.44 6.53 10.77
C PRO A 197 13.47 5.13 11.39
N GLN A 198 13.00 5.01 12.64
CA GLN A 198 12.90 3.74 13.36
C GLN A 198 11.91 2.78 12.69
N ARG A 199 10.74 3.29 12.26
CA ARG A 199 9.75 2.44 11.61
C ARG A 199 10.22 1.91 10.26
N VAL A 200 10.92 2.73 9.48
CA VAL A 200 11.53 2.30 8.21
C VAL A 200 12.62 1.25 8.44
N LYS A 201 13.47 1.47 9.44
CA LYS A 201 14.48 0.48 9.86
C LYS A 201 13.82 -0.86 10.17
N GLU A 202 12.74 -0.89 10.96
CA GLU A 202 12.02 -2.14 11.29
C GLU A 202 11.48 -2.86 10.05
N ILE A 203 10.87 -2.14 9.11
CA ILE A 203 10.33 -2.71 7.87
C ILE A 203 11.45 -3.35 7.05
N VAL A 204 12.52 -2.59 6.78
CA VAL A 204 13.65 -3.03 5.97
C VAL A 204 14.40 -4.18 6.64
N GLU A 205 14.59 -4.09 7.96
CA GLU A 205 15.24 -5.13 8.74
C GLU A 205 14.43 -6.42 8.66
N ASN A 206 13.12 -6.39 8.93
CA ASN A 206 12.25 -7.57 8.86
C ASN A 206 12.29 -8.26 7.49
N MET A 207 12.35 -7.51 6.39
CA MET A 207 12.50 -8.08 5.05
C MET A 207 13.88 -8.73 4.84
N MET A 208 14.95 -8.12 5.34
CA MET A 208 16.33 -8.56 5.04
C MET A 208 16.93 -9.53 6.06
N ARG A 209 16.39 -9.62 7.30
CA ARG A 209 16.99 -10.39 8.40
C ARG A 209 17.34 -11.82 8.01
N THR A 210 16.47 -12.49 7.26
CA THR A 210 16.66 -13.91 6.91
C THR A 210 17.80 -14.12 5.92
N HIS A 211 18.08 -13.13 5.07
CA HIS A 211 19.05 -13.23 3.99
C HIS A 211 20.45 -12.76 4.41
N LEU A 212 20.54 -11.66 5.20
CA LEU A 212 21.83 -11.09 5.60
C LEU A 212 22.65 -12.00 6.52
N GLY A 213 22.00 -12.91 7.26
CA GLY A 213 22.71 -13.88 8.11
C GLY A 213 23.60 -14.85 7.33
N TRP A 214 23.24 -15.15 6.09
CA TRP A 214 24.05 -16.02 5.22
C TRP A 214 25.37 -15.38 4.81
N LEU A 215 25.41 -14.05 4.69
CA LEU A 215 26.63 -13.33 4.35
C LEU A 215 27.71 -13.59 5.41
N VAL A 216 27.33 -13.70 6.69
CA VAL A 216 28.29 -14.01 7.79
C VAL A 216 28.80 -15.44 7.68
N VAL A 217 27.89 -16.39 7.43
CA VAL A 217 28.25 -17.81 7.26
C VAL A 217 29.25 -17.97 6.12
N TRP A 218 28.96 -17.36 4.97
CA TRP A 218 29.84 -17.39 3.80
C TRP A 218 31.15 -16.65 4.03
N GLY A 219 31.15 -15.52 4.75
CA GLY A 219 32.37 -14.85 5.18
C GLY A 219 33.29 -15.78 5.98
N GLY A 220 32.71 -16.58 6.88
CA GLY A 220 33.42 -17.62 7.61
C GLY A 220 33.94 -18.76 6.73
N VAL A 221 33.09 -19.31 5.84
CA VAL A 221 33.45 -20.43 4.95
C VAL A 221 34.55 -20.03 3.97
N PHE A 222 34.42 -18.89 3.28
CA PHE A 222 35.43 -18.39 2.36
C PHE A 222 36.71 -17.98 3.09
N GLY A 223 36.60 -17.37 4.26
CA GLY A 223 37.74 -17.10 5.12
C GLY A 223 38.49 -18.38 5.47
N ALA A 224 37.79 -19.44 5.89
CA ALA A 224 38.38 -20.74 6.18
C ALA A 224 39.12 -21.34 4.97
N LEU A 225 38.47 -21.30 3.81
CA LEU A 225 39.04 -21.82 2.56
C LEU A 225 40.32 -21.07 2.18
N ILE A 226 40.28 -19.73 2.19
CA ILE A 226 41.43 -18.89 1.86
C ILE A 226 42.57 -19.12 2.85
N GLY A 227 42.26 -19.13 4.16
CA GLY A 227 43.26 -19.38 5.19
C GLY A 227 43.88 -20.78 5.08
N PHE A 228 43.09 -21.80 4.73
CA PHE A 228 43.59 -23.14 4.50
C PHE A 228 44.52 -23.21 3.27
N VAL A 229 44.08 -22.68 2.14
CA VAL A 229 44.90 -22.63 0.90
C VAL A 229 46.19 -21.86 1.15
N SER A 230 46.11 -20.72 1.82
CA SER A 230 47.27 -19.89 2.17
C SER A 230 48.28 -20.59 3.08
N ALA A 231 47.86 -21.60 3.83
CA ALA A 231 48.73 -22.29 4.77
C ALA A 231 49.30 -23.60 4.24
N VAL A 232 48.72 -24.14 3.17
CA VAL A 232 49.13 -25.39 2.51
C VAL A 232 49.99 -25.11 1.29
N PHE A 233 49.68 -24.05 0.53
CA PHE A 233 50.35 -23.74 -0.75
C PHE A 233 51.36 -22.59 -0.68
N PHE A 234 51.31 -21.77 0.37
CA PHE A 234 52.22 -20.64 0.60
C PHE A 234 52.86 -20.79 1.98
#